data_AF-A0A1I8B4Z9-F1
#
_entry.id   AF-A0A1I8B4Z9-F1
#
_cell.length_a   1.000
_cell.length_b   1.000
_cell.length_c   1.000
_cell.angle_alpha   90.00
_cell.angle_beta   90.00
_cell.angle_gamma   90.00
#
_symmetry.space_group_name_H-M   'P 1'
#
loop_
_entity.id
_entity.type
_entity.pdbx_description
1 polymer ?
#
loop_
_entity_poly.entity_id
_entity_poly.type
_entity_poly.pdbx_seq_one_letter_code
_entity_poly.pdbx_strand_id
1 'polypeptide(L)'
;MLIYFQISSCDIEQPTQSCNEGEVYTQCSTACEPKCSDKEDKGCIEICLSPSCQCMEGYARDENNICIPKNNCPKGITKDNNSKTKREIYCNKLFCGMFSIYVCKIINGRKECVLP
;
A
#
# COMPACT_ATOMS: atom_id res chain seq x y z
N MET A 1 57.54 12.28 18.67
CA MET A 1 57.47 11.84 17.25
C MET A 1 57.07 10.37 17.27
N LEU A 2 55.95 9.88 16.76
CA LEU A 2 54.83 10.43 16.00
C LEU A 2 53.56 9.64 16.40
N ILE A 3 52.44 10.31 16.25
CA ILE A 3 51.07 9.96 16.63
C ILE A 3 50.48 9.08 15.51
N TYR A 4 49.92 7.90 15.80
CA TYR A 4 48.97 7.24 14.89
C TYR A 4 47.76 6.74 15.70
N PHE A 5 46.82 7.68 15.81
CA PHE A 5 45.36 7.56 15.78
C PHE A 5 44.69 6.29 16.33
N GLN A 6 43.80 6.53 17.30
CA GLN A 6 42.68 5.67 17.68
C GLN A 6 42.06 4.99 16.46
N ILE A 7 42.23 3.67 16.34
CA ILE A 7 41.40 2.89 15.44
C ILE A 7 40.04 2.76 16.10
N SER A 8 39.18 3.66 15.66
CA SER A 8 37.73 3.55 15.55
C SER A 8 37.14 2.25 16.10
N SER A 9 36.80 2.29 17.39
CA SER A 9 35.62 1.59 17.87
C SER A 9 34.42 2.08 17.06
N CYS A 10 34.00 1.28 16.09
CA CYS A 10 32.63 1.33 15.60
C CYS A 10 32.01 -0.05 15.78
N ASP A 11 32.19 -0.62 16.97
CA ASP A 11 31.17 -1.49 17.53
C ASP A 11 29.99 -0.58 17.88
N ILE A 12 29.25 -0.14 16.85
CA ILE A 12 27.86 0.27 17.07
C ILE A 12 27.23 -1.01 17.59
N GLU A 13 26.81 -1.02 18.85
CA GLU A 13 25.70 -1.87 19.27
C GLU A 13 24.57 -1.56 18.29
N GLN A 14 24.50 -2.29 17.18
CA GLN A 14 23.34 -2.26 16.32
C GLN A 14 22.27 -2.84 17.25
N PRO A 15 21.24 -2.07 17.67
CA PRO A 15 20.02 -2.75 18.04
C PRO A 15 19.76 -3.69 16.88
N THR A 16 19.40 -4.94 17.14
CA THR A 16 18.82 -5.78 16.09
C THR A 16 17.68 -4.95 15.51
N GLN A 17 17.97 -4.21 14.42
CA GLN A 17 17.12 -3.15 13.94
C GLN A 17 16.05 -3.89 13.17
N SER A 18 15.13 -4.42 13.96
CA SER A 18 13.98 -5.15 13.51
C SER A 18 13.15 -4.13 12.75
N CYS A 19 13.18 -4.25 11.44
CA CYS A 19 12.27 -3.52 10.60
C CYS A 19 10.85 -4.00 10.89
N ASN A 20 9.87 -3.15 10.59
CA ASN A 20 8.49 -3.53 10.76
C ASN A 20 8.08 -4.62 9.75
N GLU A 21 6.90 -5.18 9.93
CA GLU A 21 6.33 -6.09 8.95
C GLU A 21 6.27 -5.43 7.55
N GLY A 22 6.72 -6.14 6.52
CA GLY A 22 6.78 -5.63 5.15
C GLY A 22 7.99 -4.74 4.84
N GLU A 23 8.92 -4.57 5.78
CA GLU A 23 10.18 -3.83 5.59
C GLU A 23 11.40 -4.76 5.62
N VAL A 24 12.45 -4.37 4.91
CA VAL A 24 13.76 -5.03 4.89
C VAL A 24 14.85 -4.01 5.21
N TYR A 25 15.82 -4.39 6.04
CA TYR A 25 16.99 -3.57 6.31
C TYR A 25 17.94 -3.65 5.11
N THR A 26 18.27 -2.50 4.52
CA THR A 26 19.24 -2.40 3.43
C THR A 26 20.41 -1.51 3.82
N GLN A 27 21.62 -1.87 3.38
CA GLN A 27 22.82 -1.04 3.55
C GLN A 27 22.88 0.12 2.55
N CYS A 28 22.14 0.03 1.44
CA CYS A 28 22.03 1.04 0.40
C CYS A 28 20.55 1.33 0.21
N SER A 29 20.04 2.36 0.88
CA SER A 29 18.62 2.72 0.75
C SER A 29 18.38 3.66 -0.44
N THR A 30 17.17 3.63 -1.00
CA THR A 30 16.76 4.51 -2.12
C THR A 30 15.89 5.68 -1.64
N ALA A 31 16.02 6.84 -2.30
CA ALA A 31 15.11 7.97 -2.08
C ALA A 31 13.69 7.73 -2.63
N CYS A 32 13.53 6.74 -3.51
CA CYS A 32 12.30 6.51 -4.28
C CYS A 32 11.54 5.26 -3.79
N GLU A 33 11.46 5.09 -2.47
CA GLU A 33 10.64 4.02 -1.90
C GLU A 33 9.19 4.14 -2.38
N PRO A 34 8.55 3.04 -2.86
CA PRO A 34 7.21 3.07 -3.42
C PRO A 34 6.18 3.47 -2.37
N LYS A 35 5.26 4.38 -2.71
CA LYS A 35 4.12 4.78 -1.87
C LYS A 35 2.81 4.40 -2.53
N CYS A 36 1.79 4.08 -1.74
CA CYS A 36 0.45 3.77 -2.25
C CYS A 36 -0.20 4.93 -3.01
N SER A 37 0.25 6.16 -2.77
CA SER A 37 -0.21 7.37 -3.45
C SER A 37 0.52 7.66 -4.77
N ASP A 38 1.55 6.89 -5.11
CA ASP A 38 2.25 7.03 -6.40
C ASP A 38 1.35 6.54 -7.54
N LYS A 39 1.11 7.42 -8.52
CA LYS A 39 0.22 7.14 -9.65
C LYS A 39 0.94 6.51 -10.84
N GLU A 40 2.24 6.74 -10.95
CA GLU A 40 3.10 6.32 -12.06
C GLU A 40 4.49 5.99 -11.50
N ASP A 41 5.20 5.08 -12.18
CA ASP A 41 6.59 4.80 -11.89
C ASP A 41 7.43 6.05 -12.19
N LYS A 42 7.88 6.72 -11.14
CA LYS A 42 8.80 7.85 -11.26
C LYS A 42 10.19 7.29 -11.55
N GLY A 43 10.87 7.86 -12.55
CA GLY A 43 12.29 7.59 -12.74
C GLY A 43 13.05 7.89 -11.45
N CYS A 44 13.89 6.96 -11.02
CA CYS A 44 14.72 7.12 -9.83
C CYS A 44 16.20 7.15 -10.20
N ILE A 45 16.96 8.01 -9.54
CA ILE A 45 18.41 7.99 -9.65
C ILE A 45 18.96 6.86 -8.78
N GLU A 46 19.87 6.06 -9.34
CA GLU A 46 20.52 4.97 -8.62
C GLU A 46 21.64 5.51 -7.72
N ILE A 47 21.26 6.02 -6.56
CA ILE A 47 22.19 6.46 -5.51
C ILE A 47 21.90 5.73 -4.20
N CYS A 48 22.98 5.29 -3.53
CA CYS A 48 22.88 4.73 -2.19
C CYS A 48 22.78 5.84 -1.15
N LEU A 49 21.67 5.86 -0.42
CA LEU A 49 21.52 6.60 0.82
C LEU A 49 21.96 5.73 2.01
N SER A 50 21.98 6.33 3.20
CA SER A 50 22.37 5.67 4.45
C SER A 50 21.57 4.38 4.71
N PRO A 51 22.15 3.38 5.40
CA PRO A 51 21.43 2.16 5.77
C PRO A 51 20.12 2.45 6.52
N SER A 52 19.03 1.81 6.12
CA SER A 52 17.70 1.99 6.73
C SER A 52 16.76 0.84 6.40
N CYS A 53 15.62 0.77 7.11
CA CYS A 53 14.51 -0.11 6.77
C CYS A 53 13.71 0.49 5.61
N GLN A 54 13.46 -0.29 4.56
CA GLN A 54 12.62 0.10 3.43
C GLN A 54 11.60 -0.97 3.09
N CYS A 55 10.49 -0.58 2.47
CA CYS A 55 9.50 -1.53 1.97
C CYS A 55 10.16 -2.57 1.07
N MET A 56 9.88 -3.83 1.34
CA MET A 56 10.35 -4.93 0.52
C MET A 56 9.76 -4.87 -0.90
N GLU A 57 10.34 -5.63 -1.81
CA GLU A 57 9.84 -5.72 -3.18
C GLU A 57 8.35 -6.15 -3.21
N GLY A 58 7.56 -5.48 -4.04
CA GLY A 58 6.11 -5.71 -4.13
C GLY A 58 5.27 -5.03 -3.04
N TYR A 59 5.89 -4.33 -2.10
CA TYR A 59 5.22 -3.54 -1.06
C TYR A 59 5.30 -2.05 -1.37
N ALA A 60 4.43 -1.26 -0.74
CA ALA A 60 4.44 0.20 -0.80
C ALA A 60 4.00 0.80 0.53
N ARG A 61 4.55 1.96 0.87
CA ARG A 61 4.23 2.67 2.12
C ARG A 61 2.87 3.35 2.01
N ASP A 62 1.99 3.07 2.97
CA ASP A 62 0.68 3.69 3.07
C ASP A 62 0.72 5.04 3.82
N GLU A 63 -0.44 5.67 4.01
CA GLU A 63 -0.56 6.94 4.73
C GLU A 63 -0.30 6.81 6.24
N ASN A 64 -0.34 5.60 6.79
CA ASN A 64 -0.04 5.29 8.18
C ASN A 64 1.46 4.99 8.39
N ASN A 65 2.30 5.16 7.37
CA ASN A 65 3.71 4.82 7.33
C ASN A 65 4.01 3.31 7.45
N ILE A 66 3.07 2.44 7.09
CA ILE A 66 3.25 0.98 7.10
C ILE A 66 3.47 0.48 5.67
N CYS A 67 4.42 -0.44 5.49
CA CYS A 67 4.62 -1.12 4.22
C CYS A 67 3.59 -2.25 4.06
N ILE A 68 2.72 -2.13 3.06
CA ILE A 68 1.70 -3.13 2.73
C ILE A 68 1.90 -3.64 1.31
N PRO A 69 1.40 -4.84 0.95
CA PRO A 69 1.44 -5.30 -0.43
C PRO A 69 0.80 -4.26 -1.36
N LYS A 70 1.43 -3.95 -2.50
CA LYS A 70 0.93 -2.95 -3.46
C LYS A 70 -0.54 -3.20 -3.86
N ASN A 71 -0.97 -4.46 -3.90
CA ASN A 71 -2.35 -4.86 -4.19
C ASN A 71 -3.37 -4.45 -3.12
N ASN A 72 -2.90 -4.20 -1.89
CA ASN A 72 -3.69 -3.76 -0.75
C ASN A 72 -3.68 -2.23 -0.60
N CYS A 73 -2.92 -1.50 -1.44
CA CYS A 73 -2.99 -0.05 -1.45
C CYS A 73 -4.44 0.41 -1.70
N PRO A 74 -4.92 1.44 -0.96
CA PRO A 74 -6.20 2.03 -1.24
C PRO A 74 -6.13 2.59 -2.66
N LYS A 75 -6.80 1.91 -3.59
CA LYS A 75 -7.03 2.45 -4.92
C LYS A 75 -7.77 3.74 -4.66
N GLY A 76 -7.11 4.86 -4.95
CA GLY A 76 -7.70 6.18 -4.74
C GLY A 76 -9.14 6.07 -5.18
N ILE A 77 -10.07 6.42 -4.28
CA ILE A 77 -11.45 6.59 -4.66
C ILE A 77 -11.37 7.70 -5.69
N THR A 78 -11.21 7.30 -6.94
CA THR A 78 -11.58 8.12 -8.04
C THR A 78 -13.00 8.47 -7.66
N LYS A 79 -13.23 9.75 -7.37
CA LYS A 79 -14.59 10.29 -7.45
C LYS A 79 -15.00 10.29 -8.92
N ASP A 80 -14.81 9.16 -9.60
CA ASP A 80 -15.79 8.67 -10.52
C ASP A 80 -17.03 8.58 -9.65
N ASN A 81 -18.06 9.32 -10.00
CA ASN A 81 -19.41 9.05 -9.50
C ASN A 81 -19.92 7.66 -9.99
N ASN A 82 -19.01 6.71 -10.22
CA ASN A 82 -19.18 5.42 -10.82
C ASN A 82 -17.99 4.45 -10.57
N SER A 83 -17.25 4.61 -9.46
CA SER A 83 -16.32 3.58 -8.98
C SER A 83 -17.01 2.69 -7.95
N LYS A 84 -16.67 1.41 -8.00
CA LYS A 84 -17.43 0.30 -7.44
C LYS A 84 -17.34 0.25 -5.91
N THR A 85 -18.33 0.84 -5.25
CA THR A 85 -18.84 0.40 -3.92
C THR A 85 -20.38 0.37 -3.91
N LYS A 86 -20.99 0.18 -5.09
CA LYS A 86 -22.43 0.29 -5.33
C LYS A 86 -22.91 -0.83 -6.27
N ARG A 87 -22.85 -2.08 -5.82
CA ARG A 87 -23.40 -3.24 -6.56
C ARG A 87 -24.39 -4.11 -5.79
N GLU A 88 -24.90 -3.66 -4.65
CA GLU A 88 -25.91 -4.43 -3.89
C GLU A 88 -27.29 -3.78 -3.83
N ILE A 89 -27.41 -2.45 -3.82
CA ILE A 89 -28.72 -1.79 -3.67
C ILE A 89 -29.38 -1.43 -5.01
N TYR A 90 -28.73 -1.66 -6.16
CA TYR A 90 -29.27 -1.31 -7.47
C TYR A 90 -29.19 -2.48 -8.45
N CYS A 91 -30.30 -2.78 -9.10
CA CYS A 91 -30.46 -3.86 -10.06
C CYS A 91 -30.95 -3.25 -11.37
N ASN A 92 -30.14 -3.33 -12.43
CA ASN A 92 -30.46 -2.72 -13.74
C ASN A 92 -30.83 -1.21 -13.66
N LYS A 93 -30.02 -0.42 -12.95
CA LYS A 93 -30.25 1.02 -12.64
C LYS A 93 -31.53 1.32 -11.82
N LEU A 94 -32.34 0.31 -11.48
CA LEU A 94 -33.46 0.42 -10.54
C LEU A 94 -32.96 0.17 -9.12
N PHE A 95 -33.44 0.95 -8.16
CA PHE A 95 -33.06 0.83 -6.76
C PHE A 95 -33.88 -0.27 -6.07
N CYS A 96 -33.20 -1.25 -5.47
CA CYS A 96 -33.80 -2.32 -4.66
C CYS A 96 -34.17 -1.85 -3.23
N GLY A 97 -34.75 -0.65 -3.09
CA GLY A 97 -35.42 -0.18 -1.87
C GLY A 97 -34.64 0.78 -0.96
N MET A 98 -35.39 1.73 -0.37
CA MET A 98 -34.90 2.79 0.55
C MET A 98 -34.36 2.30 1.90
N PHE A 99 -34.62 1.05 2.28
CA PHE A 99 -34.25 0.48 3.59
C PHE A 99 -33.29 -0.73 3.51
N SER A 100 -32.62 -0.96 2.38
CA SER A 100 -31.55 -1.96 2.23
C SER A 100 -31.94 -3.45 2.47
N ILE A 101 -33.22 -3.83 2.43
CA ILE A 101 -33.66 -5.22 2.69
C ILE A 101 -33.74 -6.14 1.46
N TYR A 102 -33.62 -5.61 0.24
CA TYR A 102 -33.66 -6.41 -0.98
C TYR A 102 -32.28 -6.52 -1.61
N VAL A 103 -31.96 -7.70 -2.15
CA VAL A 103 -30.72 -8.02 -2.86
C VAL A 103 -30.99 -8.27 -4.34
N CYS A 104 -30.04 -7.93 -5.22
CA CYS A 104 -30.16 -8.20 -6.65
C CYS A 104 -29.74 -9.65 -6.96
N LYS A 105 -30.67 -10.50 -7.38
CA LYS A 105 -30.41 -11.87 -7.88
C LYS A 105 -30.69 -11.95 -9.38
N ILE A 106 -30.11 -12.96 -10.04
CA ILE A 106 -30.42 -13.27 -11.45
C ILE A 106 -31.46 -14.39 -11.45
N ILE A 107 -32.67 -14.09 -11.93
CA ILE A 107 -33.75 -15.04 -12.10
C ILE A 107 -34.05 -15.12 -13.59
N ASN A 108 -33.96 -16.32 -14.18
CA ASN A 108 -34.21 -16.54 -15.61
C ASN A 108 -33.42 -15.61 -16.54
N GLY A 109 -32.14 -15.35 -16.21
CA GLY A 109 -31.27 -14.46 -17.00
C GLY A 109 -31.56 -12.96 -16.85
N ARG A 110 -32.57 -12.58 -16.07
CA ARG A 110 -32.91 -11.20 -15.75
C ARG A 110 -32.47 -10.85 -14.33
N LYS A 111 -31.97 -9.63 -14.17
CA LYS A 111 -31.61 -9.06 -12.87
C LYS A 111 -32.89 -8.59 -12.16
N GLU A 112 -33.17 -9.14 -10.98
CA GLU A 112 -34.36 -8.85 -10.17
C GLU A 112 -34.00 -8.55 -8.71
N CYS A 113 -34.72 -7.61 -8.10
CA CYS A 113 -34.62 -7.32 -6.66
C CYS A 113 -35.48 -8.32 -5.89
N VAL A 114 -34.89 -9.10 -5.01
CA VAL A 114 -35.59 -10.08 -4.18
C VAL A 114 -35.14 -9.97 -2.73
N LEU A 115 -35.98 -10.41 -1.80
CA LEU A 115 -35.56 -10.55 -0.41
C LEU A 115 -34.43 -11.60 -0.32
N PRO A 116 -33.45 -11.44 0.59
CA PRO A 116 -32.37 -12.41 0.79
C PRO A 116 -32.91 -13.84 0.95
#